data_AF-A0A1F7X8P1-F1
#
_entry.id   AF-A0A1F7X8P1-F1
#
_cell.length_a   1.000
_cell.length_b   1.000
_cell.length_c   1.000
_cell.angle_alpha   90.00
_cell.angle_beta   90.00
_cell.angle_gamma   90.00
#
_symmetry.space_group_name_H-M   'P 1'
#
loop_
_entity.id
_entity.type
_entity.pdbx_description
1 polymer ?
#
loop_
_entity_poly.entity_id
_entity_poly.type
_entity_poly.pdbx_seq_one_letter_code
_entity_poly.pdbx_strand_id
1 'polypeptide(L)'
;MENIPKETETIAARRSARLAEKFKNAGVNFGNRRAWWSNGPLETLILVFAFAVNFYLVYPFFGTAALSTQYSGPIIPLLASIINLSGISTAYAIQIVYIAFILIFPLSYYVFIKKISGRKLVALFALMIVSLPIVPFLKTRIEMALTGIEGPHVASLTLMPLAIYGLLAFLHSGGIKNMIIATISAALVGLTSPFGFVTYSIFASITTFSEVLLGTGRLKSTRFIAVIILVVGLSSFWYNPAFFVWLVTGPLGEQVANTISNLIPISIFSLPVLGIFGYLLFDRKPNLQPLFLAFFFTIAFTMIIFAGTGFVFSHPSRYLTELGISLALLVSIAIVGISDKVKFMKARGGLIKGEVLGNIIIVSSFLLLFLCNVIGRESLLEQNVLGVWDEIDKGEIWVAKESFGIGWTYLGYSITCASLIGITFMGLKADVGGRKKSNEAAKV
;
A
#
# COMPACT_ATOMS: atom_id res chain seq x y z
N MET A 1 -42.62 35.48 -1.84
CA MET A 1 -42.14 36.26 -2.98
C MET A 1 -40.96 35.52 -3.58
N GLU A 2 -41.16 34.93 -4.75
CA GLU A 2 -40.11 34.25 -5.52
C GLU A 2 -39.04 35.25 -5.95
N ASN A 3 -37.79 34.98 -5.58
CA ASN A 3 -36.64 35.79 -5.98
C ASN A 3 -36.38 35.62 -7.48
N ILE A 4 -36.77 36.63 -8.26
CA ILE A 4 -36.42 36.80 -9.66
C ILE A 4 -34.87 36.79 -9.79
N PRO A 5 -34.29 36.01 -10.71
CA PRO A 5 -32.83 35.88 -10.82
C PRO A 5 -32.18 37.15 -11.37
N LYS A 6 -31.00 37.51 -10.85
CA LYS A 6 -30.11 38.51 -11.48
C LYS A 6 -29.43 37.87 -12.70
N GLU A 7 -29.30 38.62 -13.80
CA GLU A 7 -28.79 38.18 -15.12
C GLU A 7 -27.38 37.58 -15.15
N THR A 8 -26.63 37.64 -14.04
CA THR A 8 -25.24 37.17 -13.98
C THR A 8 -25.08 35.71 -13.53
N GLU A 9 -26.15 35.03 -13.09
CA GLU A 9 -26.09 33.62 -12.69
C GLU A 9 -26.71 32.70 -13.75
N THR A 10 -25.86 31.94 -14.46
CA THR A 10 -26.36 30.92 -15.39
C THR A 10 -27.21 29.87 -14.67
N ILE A 11 -28.28 29.43 -15.32
CA ILE A 11 -29.19 28.37 -14.80
C ILE A 11 -28.40 27.09 -14.43
N ALA A 12 -27.27 26.84 -15.10
CA ALA A 12 -26.33 25.78 -14.80
C ALA A 12 -25.63 25.94 -13.44
N ALA A 13 -25.22 27.15 -13.05
CA ALA A 13 -24.59 27.45 -11.77
C ALA A 13 -25.56 27.26 -10.59
N ARG A 14 -26.83 27.66 -10.74
CA ARG A 14 -27.87 27.40 -9.71
C ARG A 14 -28.24 25.92 -9.63
N ARG A 15 -28.29 25.18 -10.75
CA ARG A 15 -28.53 23.73 -10.73
C ARG A 15 -27.36 22.97 -10.11
N SER A 16 -26.11 23.34 -10.42
CA SER A 16 -24.93 22.72 -9.81
C SER A 16 -24.82 23.06 -8.32
N ALA A 17 -25.17 24.29 -7.90
CA ALA A 17 -25.25 24.66 -6.49
C ALA A 17 -26.35 23.87 -5.74
N ARG A 18 -27.56 23.74 -6.30
CA ARG A 18 -28.63 22.92 -5.70
C ARG A 18 -28.30 21.43 -5.67
N LEU A 19 -27.63 20.91 -6.70
CA LEU A 19 -27.15 19.52 -6.72
C LEU A 19 -26.03 19.32 -5.69
N ALA A 20 -25.05 20.23 -5.63
CA ALA A 20 -23.99 20.23 -4.64
C ALA A 20 -24.55 20.35 -3.22
N GLU A 21 -25.59 21.13 -2.99
CA GLU A 21 -26.27 21.25 -1.71
C GLU A 21 -27.09 20.01 -1.37
N LYS A 22 -27.78 19.38 -2.34
CA LYS A 22 -28.43 18.07 -2.15
C LYS A 22 -27.41 16.96 -1.87
N PHE A 23 -26.26 16.94 -2.54
CA PHE A 23 -25.18 15.99 -2.29
C PHE A 23 -24.46 16.28 -0.97
N LYS A 24 -24.28 17.55 -0.61
CA LYS A 24 -23.76 17.98 0.68
C LYS A 24 -24.71 17.55 1.79
N ASN A 25 -26.02 17.80 1.67
CA ASN A 25 -27.01 17.39 2.66
C ASN A 25 -27.22 15.86 2.70
N ALA A 26 -27.09 15.16 1.57
CA ALA A 26 -27.05 13.70 1.55
C ALA A 26 -25.75 13.15 2.17
N GLY A 27 -24.62 13.84 1.99
CA GLY A 27 -23.31 13.51 2.56
C GLY A 27 -23.13 13.91 4.03
N VAL A 28 -23.89 14.90 4.51
CA VAL A 28 -23.90 15.33 5.92
C VAL A 28 -24.50 14.24 6.81
N ASN A 29 -25.41 13.40 6.30
CA ASN A 29 -25.87 12.20 7.00
C ASN A 29 -24.88 11.01 6.96
N PHE A 30 -23.81 11.08 6.16
CA PHE A 30 -22.66 10.17 6.26
C PHE A 30 -21.57 10.69 7.22
N GLY A 31 -21.74 11.92 7.74
CA GLY A 31 -20.88 12.50 8.76
C GLY A 31 -21.11 11.85 10.12
N ASN A 32 -20.17 10.99 10.53
CA ASN A 32 -19.77 10.77 11.92
C ASN A 32 -20.91 10.65 12.97
N ARG A 33 -21.91 9.78 12.76
CA ARG A 33 -22.53 9.16 13.94
C ARG A 33 -21.47 8.27 14.59
N ARG A 34 -21.04 8.63 15.80
CA ARG A 34 -20.19 7.77 16.65
C ARG A 34 -20.92 6.44 16.83
N ALA A 35 -20.57 5.46 16.00
CA ALA A 35 -21.06 4.11 16.16
C ALA A 35 -20.53 3.54 17.48
N TRP A 36 -21.22 2.54 18.03
CA TRP A 36 -20.88 1.90 19.31
C TRP A 36 -19.45 1.33 19.37
N TRP A 37 -18.81 1.08 18.22
CA TRP A 37 -17.41 0.65 18.12
C TRP A 37 -16.38 1.81 18.08
N SER A 38 -16.80 3.06 18.27
CA SER A 38 -15.89 4.23 18.20
C SER A 38 -15.07 4.46 19.47
N ASN A 39 -15.30 3.69 20.54
CA ASN A 39 -14.54 3.73 21.78
C ASN A 39 -13.12 3.21 21.56
N GLY A 40 -12.10 4.04 21.89
CA GLY A 40 -10.69 3.70 21.77
C GLY A 40 -10.32 2.34 22.37
N PRO A 41 -10.77 2.00 23.60
CA PRO A 41 -10.46 0.71 24.22
C PRO A 41 -11.01 -0.50 23.45
N LEU A 42 -12.22 -0.39 22.88
CA LEU A 42 -12.84 -1.47 22.12
C LEU A 42 -12.13 -1.68 20.78
N GLU A 43 -11.71 -0.60 20.12
CA GLU A 43 -10.85 -0.70 18.93
C GLU A 43 -9.55 -1.45 19.24
N THR A 44 -8.86 -1.09 20.32
CA THR A 44 -7.65 -1.79 20.75
C THR A 44 -7.91 -3.27 21.04
N LEU A 45 -8.99 -3.61 21.74
CA LEU A 45 -9.35 -5.00 22.04
C LEU A 45 -9.58 -5.80 20.75
N ILE A 46 -10.30 -5.25 19.78
CA ILE A 46 -10.53 -5.91 18.49
C ILE A 46 -9.21 -6.10 17.72
N LEU A 47 -8.31 -5.12 17.74
CA LEU A 47 -7.01 -5.26 17.09
C LEU A 47 -6.13 -6.32 17.76
N VAL A 48 -6.13 -6.39 19.09
CA VAL A 48 -5.45 -7.44 19.86
C VAL A 48 -6.04 -8.82 19.53
N PHE A 49 -7.37 -8.93 19.48
CA PHE A 49 -8.05 -10.15 19.08
C PHE A 49 -7.68 -10.57 17.65
N ALA A 50 -7.69 -9.64 16.70
CA ALA A 50 -7.35 -9.96 15.32
C ALA A 50 -5.86 -10.30 15.14
N PHE A 51 -4.98 -9.71 15.94
CA PHE A 51 -3.58 -10.12 16.05
C PHE A 51 -3.46 -11.54 16.59
N ALA A 52 -4.21 -11.90 17.65
CA ALA A 52 -4.22 -13.26 18.19
C ALA A 52 -4.74 -14.29 17.18
N VAL A 53 -5.74 -13.95 16.37
CA VAL A 53 -6.20 -14.80 15.26
C VAL A 53 -5.10 -15.00 14.23
N ASN A 54 -4.43 -13.93 13.78
CA ASN A 54 -3.31 -14.05 12.85
C ASN A 54 -2.15 -14.86 13.43
N PHE A 55 -1.87 -14.69 14.73
CA PHE A 55 -0.89 -15.49 15.45
C PHE A 55 -1.24 -16.98 15.43
N TYR A 56 -2.50 -17.33 15.72
CA TYR A 56 -3.00 -18.69 15.65
C TYR A 56 -2.84 -19.31 14.24
N LEU A 57 -3.07 -18.54 13.18
CA LEU A 57 -2.92 -18.99 11.79
C LEU A 57 -1.46 -19.28 11.42
N VAL A 58 -0.53 -18.44 11.87
CA VAL A 58 0.90 -18.57 11.54
C VAL A 58 1.66 -19.45 12.54
N TYR A 59 1.05 -19.79 13.68
CA TYR A 59 1.67 -20.60 14.74
C TYR A 59 2.36 -21.89 14.25
N PRO A 60 1.79 -22.68 13.31
CA PRO A 60 2.43 -23.92 12.84
C PRO A 60 3.82 -23.74 12.21
N PHE A 61 4.17 -22.53 11.77
CA PHE A 61 5.44 -22.25 11.10
C PHE A 61 6.57 -21.89 12.07
N PHE A 62 6.27 -21.67 13.36
CA PHE A 62 7.32 -21.49 14.36
C PHE A 62 8.14 -22.79 14.52
N GLY A 63 9.46 -22.67 14.61
CA GLY A 63 10.36 -23.82 14.71
C GLY A 63 10.66 -24.50 13.37
N THR A 64 10.23 -23.93 12.25
CA THR A 64 10.65 -24.34 10.90
C THR A 64 11.84 -23.53 10.43
N ALA A 65 12.73 -24.12 9.63
CA ALA A 65 13.85 -23.41 9.03
C ALA A 65 13.38 -22.74 7.73
N ALA A 66 13.82 -21.50 7.49
CA ALA A 66 13.60 -20.86 6.20
C ALA A 66 14.36 -21.60 5.10
N LEU A 67 13.77 -21.68 3.90
CA LEU A 67 14.46 -22.19 2.73
C LEU A 67 15.69 -21.32 2.40
N SER A 68 16.73 -21.96 1.87
CA SER A 68 17.93 -21.26 1.41
C SER A 68 17.53 -20.26 0.33
N THR A 69 17.64 -18.98 0.67
CA THR A 69 17.20 -17.86 -0.15
C THR A 69 18.34 -16.88 -0.29
N GLN A 70 18.50 -16.34 -1.50
CA GLN A 70 19.43 -15.25 -1.72
C GLN A 70 18.74 -13.91 -1.47
N TYR A 71 19.41 -13.03 -0.75
CA TYR A 71 18.87 -11.75 -0.30
C TYR A 71 19.40 -10.62 -1.16
N SER A 72 18.49 -9.94 -1.85
CA SER A 72 18.82 -8.73 -2.60
C SER A 72 18.97 -7.50 -1.69
N GLY A 73 18.26 -7.45 -0.56
CA GLY A 73 18.23 -6.29 0.35
C GLY A 73 18.79 -6.60 1.75
N PRO A 74 19.37 -5.61 2.46
CA PRO A 74 20.07 -5.86 3.72
C PRO A 74 19.15 -6.03 4.94
N ILE A 75 17.87 -5.64 4.87
CA ILE A 75 17.01 -5.55 6.05
C ILE A 75 16.76 -6.92 6.70
N ILE A 76 16.40 -7.95 5.92
CA ILE A 76 16.12 -9.27 6.46
C ILE A 76 17.37 -9.92 7.07
N PRO A 77 18.52 -9.97 6.37
CA PRO A 77 19.77 -10.47 6.97
C PRO A 77 20.17 -9.72 8.23
N LEU A 78 20.06 -8.38 8.24
CA LEU A 78 20.42 -7.58 9.41
C LEU A 78 19.55 -7.92 10.62
N LEU A 79 18.23 -8.02 10.45
CA LEU A 79 17.32 -8.40 11.52
C LEU A 79 17.57 -9.84 12.00
N ALA A 80 17.82 -10.76 11.07
CA ALA A 80 18.16 -12.14 11.40
C ALA A 80 19.49 -12.24 12.16
N SER A 81 20.50 -11.43 11.81
CA SER A 81 21.77 -11.37 12.52
C SER A 81 21.60 -10.92 13.98
N ILE A 82 20.68 -9.99 14.26
CA ILE A 82 20.37 -9.57 15.64
C ILE A 82 19.80 -10.73 16.45
N ILE A 83 18.89 -11.53 15.87
CA ILE A 83 18.32 -12.72 16.52
C ILE A 83 19.37 -13.82 16.70
N ASN A 84 20.28 -13.97 15.73
CA ASN A 84 21.38 -14.92 15.79
C ASN A 84 22.33 -14.66 16.98
N LEU A 85 22.43 -13.42 17.46
CA LEU A 85 23.19 -13.11 18.69
C LEU A 85 22.70 -13.88 19.93
N SER A 86 21.46 -14.37 19.92
CA SER A 86 20.90 -15.23 20.97
C SER A 86 21.18 -16.73 20.78
N GLY A 87 22.04 -17.12 19.82
CA GLY A 87 22.41 -18.51 19.55
C GLY A 87 21.45 -19.28 18.64
N ILE A 88 20.50 -18.59 18.00
CA ILE A 88 19.55 -19.19 17.06
C ILE A 88 20.19 -19.25 15.66
N SER A 89 20.22 -20.42 15.03
CA SER A 89 20.80 -20.55 13.69
C SER A 89 20.16 -19.60 12.67
N THR A 90 20.93 -19.14 11.70
CA THR A 90 20.50 -18.11 10.73
C THR A 90 19.21 -18.47 9.99
N ALA A 91 19.02 -19.74 9.60
CA ALA A 91 17.80 -20.18 8.89
C ALA A 91 16.54 -20.04 9.75
N TYR A 92 16.62 -20.35 11.04
CA TYR A 92 15.52 -20.14 11.99
C TYR A 92 15.32 -18.65 12.30
N ALA A 93 16.40 -17.89 12.43
CA ALA A 93 16.33 -16.45 12.67
C ALA A 93 15.61 -15.72 11.52
N ILE A 94 15.92 -16.08 10.27
CA ILE A 94 15.21 -15.58 9.08
C ILE A 94 13.72 -15.91 9.14
N GLN A 95 13.36 -17.17 9.46
CA GLN A 95 11.96 -17.59 9.52
C GLN A 95 11.19 -16.78 10.57
N ILE A 96 11.79 -16.53 11.74
CA ILE A 96 11.20 -15.69 12.79
C ILE A 96 10.95 -14.27 12.27
N VAL A 97 11.89 -13.69 11.50
CA VAL A 97 11.70 -12.37 10.88
C VAL A 97 10.52 -12.37 9.92
N TYR A 98 10.40 -13.37 9.03
CA TYR A 98 9.25 -13.47 8.13
C TYR A 98 7.92 -13.61 8.85
N ILE A 99 7.86 -14.46 9.88
CA ILE A 99 6.68 -14.61 10.73
C ILE A 99 6.31 -13.27 11.37
N ALA A 100 7.29 -12.53 11.93
CA ALA A 100 7.04 -11.21 12.50
C ALA A 100 6.45 -10.23 11.48
N PHE A 101 6.97 -10.19 10.25
CA PHE A 101 6.42 -9.35 9.19
C PHE A 101 5.00 -9.76 8.79
N ILE A 102 4.69 -11.05 8.68
CA ILE A 102 3.34 -11.53 8.38
C ILE A 102 2.36 -11.14 9.49
N LEU A 103 2.76 -11.25 10.76
CA LEU A 103 1.92 -10.90 11.91
C LEU A 103 1.65 -9.39 12.03
N ILE A 104 2.64 -8.57 11.69
CA ILE A 104 2.53 -7.10 11.74
C ILE A 104 1.74 -6.54 10.55
N PHE A 105 1.74 -7.23 9.40
CA PHE A 105 1.08 -6.78 8.17
C PHE A 105 -0.36 -6.30 8.39
N PRO A 106 -1.29 -7.10 8.98
CA PRO A 106 -2.70 -6.71 9.05
C PRO A 106 -2.91 -5.44 9.89
N LEU A 107 -2.08 -5.22 10.92
CA LEU A 107 -2.11 -4.01 11.75
C LEU A 107 -1.63 -2.79 10.97
N SER A 108 -0.50 -2.91 10.25
CA SER A 108 -0.01 -1.83 9.39
C SER A 108 -1.04 -1.45 8.31
N TYR A 109 -1.71 -2.46 7.75
CA TYR A 109 -2.73 -2.30 6.74
C TYR A 109 -3.99 -1.64 7.31
N TYR A 110 -4.43 -2.03 8.50
CA TYR A 110 -5.54 -1.38 9.20
C TYR A 110 -5.30 0.11 9.40
N VAL A 111 -4.11 0.50 9.88
CA VAL A 111 -3.76 1.92 10.12
C VAL A 111 -3.84 2.71 8.81
N PHE A 112 -3.30 2.15 7.73
CA PHE A 112 -3.37 2.76 6.41
C PHE A 112 -4.82 2.91 5.91
N ILE A 113 -5.61 1.84 5.92
CA ILE A 113 -7.02 1.88 5.45
C ILE A 113 -7.86 2.82 6.29
N LYS A 114 -7.67 2.84 7.61
CA LYS A 114 -8.35 3.77 8.51
C LYS A 114 -8.03 5.22 8.15
N LYS A 115 -6.79 5.52 7.77
CA LYS A 115 -6.37 6.86 7.35
C LYS A 115 -7.01 7.27 6.03
N ILE A 116 -6.95 6.43 5.00
CA ILE A 116 -7.48 6.81 3.68
C ILE A 116 -9.00 6.85 3.66
N SER A 117 -9.65 5.89 4.32
CA SER A 117 -11.11 5.79 4.30
C SER A 117 -11.80 6.73 5.28
N GLY A 118 -11.12 7.12 6.36
CA GLY A 118 -11.76 7.76 7.51
C GLY A 118 -12.75 6.85 8.25
N ARG A 119 -12.85 5.57 7.87
CA ARG A 119 -13.88 4.63 8.36
C ARG A 119 -13.23 3.42 9.01
N LYS A 120 -13.29 3.35 10.35
CA LYS A 120 -12.74 2.23 11.14
C LYS A 120 -13.28 0.86 10.72
N LEU A 121 -14.56 0.80 10.35
CA LEU A 121 -15.22 -0.46 9.99
C LEU A 121 -14.68 -1.00 8.66
N VAL A 122 -14.44 -0.13 7.66
CA VAL A 122 -13.78 -0.54 6.40
C VAL A 122 -12.39 -1.12 6.70
N ALA A 123 -11.61 -0.44 7.55
CA ALA A 123 -10.29 -0.91 7.96
C ALA A 123 -10.33 -2.26 8.69
N LEU A 124 -11.31 -2.47 9.57
CA LEU A 124 -11.49 -3.74 10.28
C LEU A 124 -11.81 -4.89 9.31
N PHE A 125 -12.75 -4.68 8.39
CA PHE A 125 -13.09 -5.70 7.39
C PHE A 125 -11.90 -5.97 6.45
N ALA A 126 -11.16 -4.93 6.03
CA ALA A 126 -9.96 -5.10 5.21
C ALA A 126 -8.90 -5.95 5.94
N LEU A 127 -8.70 -5.72 7.24
CA LEU A 127 -7.82 -6.52 8.09
C LEU A 127 -8.27 -7.99 8.13
N MET A 128 -9.55 -8.25 8.35
CA MET A 128 -10.06 -9.63 8.42
C MET A 128 -10.01 -10.36 7.08
N ILE A 129 -10.34 -9.67 5.99
CA ILE A 129 -10.33 -10.23 4.63
C ILE A 129 -8.91 -10.54 4.19
N VAL A 130 -7.95 -9.63 4.42
CA VAL A 130 -6.54 -9.89 4.03
C VAL A 130 -5.92 -11.04 4.85
N SER A 131 -6.47 -11.33 6.03
CA SER A 131 -6.05 -12.44 6.89
C SER A 131 -6.67 -13.79 6.48
N LEU A 132 -7.64 -13.81 5.54
CA LEU A 132 -8.30 -15.05 5.14
C LEU A 132 -7.28 -16.07 4.62
N PRO A 133 -7.34 -17.33 5.06
CA PRO A 133 -6.41 -18.39 4.67
C PRO A 133 -6.72 -18.96 3.28
N ILE A 134 -7.02 -18.13 2.29
CA ILE A 134 -7.31 -18.54 0.92
C ILE A 134 -6.52 -17.68 -0.07
N VAL A 135 -6.31 -18.18 -1.29
CA VAL A 135 -5.71 -17.37 -2.38
C VAL A 135 -6.73 -16.30 -2.80
N PRO A 136 -6.33 -15.04 -3.04
CA PRO A 136 -4.95 -14.51 -3.03
C PRO A 136 -4.53 -13.78 -1.73
N PHE A 137 -5.13 -14.10 -0.58
CA PHE A 137 -4.97 -13.36 0.69
C PHE A 137 -3.80 -13.89 1.56
N LEU A 138 -4.07 -14.44 2.76
CA LEU A 138 -3.02 -14.90 3.67
C LEU A 138 -2.29 -16.14 3.13
N LYS A 139 -3.00 -17.05 2.47
CA LYS A 139 -2.42 -18.30 1.94
C LYS A 139 -1.24 -18.00 1.01
N THR A 140 -1.42 -17.11 0.04
CA THR A 140 -0.36 -16.69 -0.87
C THR A 140 0.85 -16.08 -0.14
N ARG A 141 0.62 -15.27 0.90
CA ARG A 141 1.71 -14.67 1.69
C ARG A 141 2.52 -15.71 2.45
N ILE A 142 1.86 -16.69 3.04
CA ILE A 142 2.51 -17.81 3.73
C ILE A 142 3.27 -18.68 2.72
N GLU A 143 2.62 -19.05 1.61
CA GLU A 143 3.22 -19.88 0.56
C GLU A 143 4.47 -19.23 -0.03
N MET A 144 4.43 -17.92 -0.29
CA MET A 144 5.55 -17.17 -0.84
C MET A 144 6.68 -16.91 0.18
N ALA A 145 6.34 -16.65 1.44
CA ALA A 145 7.31 -16.18 2.43
C ALA A 145 7.89 -17.26 3.33
N LEU A 146 7.06 -18.19 3.80
CA LEU A 146 7.44 -19.18 4.81
C LEU A 146 7.80 -20.53 4.21
N THR A 147 7.18 -20.88 3.08
CA THR A 147 7.45 -22.13 2.35
C THR A 147 8.09 -21.90 0.97
N GLY A 148 8.23 -20.64 0.56
CA GLY A 148 8.77 -20.24 -0.74
C GLY A 148 10.06 -19.44 -0.62
N ILE A 149 10.51 -18.90 -1.75
CA ILE A 149 11.75 -18.11 -1.84
C ILE A 149 11.51 -16.59 -1.91
N GLU A 150 10.27 -16.13 -1.72
CA GLU A 150 9.84 -14.74 -1.89
C GLU A 150 9.58 -14.01 -0.56
N GLY A 151 10.11 -14.53 0.55
CA GLY A 151 10.02 -13.92 1.87
C GLY A 151 10.40 -12.44 1.94
N PRO A 152 11.50 -11.97 1.31
CA PRO A 152 11.86 -10.54 1.36
C PRO A 152 10.84 -9.66 0.64
N HIS A 153 10.24 -10.15 -0.45
CA HIS A 153 9.20 -9.42 -1.16
C HIS A 153 7.95 -9.29 -0.28
N VAL A 154 7.46 -10.39 0.31
CA VAL A 154 6.30 -10.34 1.23
C VAL A 154 6.57 -9.46 2.45
N ALA A 155 7.78 -9.51 3.04
CA ALA A 155 8.16 -8.64 4.14
C ALA A 155 8.12 -7.15 3.77
N SER A 156 8.53 -6.81 2.54
CA SER A 156 8.45 -5.43 2.04
C SER A 156 6.99 -4.93 1.94
N LEU A 157 6.04 -5.82 1.64
CA LEU A 157 4.61 -5.50 1.60
C LEU A 157 4.06 -5.14 2.99
N THR A 158 4.64 -5.63 4.08
CA THR A 158 4.30 -5.22 5.45
C THR A 158 4.68 -3.77 5.75
N LEU A 159 5.81 -3.30 5.23
CA LEU A 159 6.26 -1.92 5.44
C LEU A 159 5.52 -0.93 4.53
N MET A 160 4.98 -1.43 3.41
CA MET A 160 4.40 -0.61 2.35
C MET A 160 3.18 0.23 2.78
N PRO A 161 2.18 -0.28 3.53
CA PRO A 161 1.08 0.55 4.04
C PRO A 161 1.57 1.76 4.85
N LEU A 162 2.61 1.58 5.67
CA LEU A 162 3.20 2.66 6.47
C LEU A 162 4.00 3.63 5.58
N ALA A 163 4.70 3.13 4.57
CA ALA A 163 5.42 3.98 3.61
C ALA A 163 4.46 4.84 2.78
N ILE A 164 3.33 4.29 2.32
CA ILE A 164 2.29 5.03 1.62
C ILE A 164 1.61 6.02 2.56
N TYR A 165 1.38 5.64 3.82
CA TYR A 165 0.88 6.57 4.84
C TYR A 165 1.82 7.77 5.02
N GLY A 166 3.12 7.53 5.13
CA GLY A 166 4.14 8.59 5.21
C GLY A 166 4.14 9.50 3.98
N LEU A 167 4.05 8.91 2.79
CA LEU A 167 3.91 9.65 1.53
C LEU A 167 2.66 10.53 1.53
N LEU A 168 1.49 10.00 1.90
CA LEU A 168 0.24 10.78 1.99
C LEU A 168 0.37 11.97 2.94
N ALA A 169 0.99 11.78 4.10
CA ALA A 169 1.23 12.87 5.05
C ALA A 169 2.09 13.99 4.42
N PHE A 170 3.10 13.63 3.62
CA PHE A 170 3.92 14.60 2.90
C PHE A 170 3.18 15.25 1.74
N LEU A 171 2.39 14.50 0.96
CA LEU A 171 1.60 15.03 -0.14
C LEU A 171 0.56 16.04 0.34
N HIS A 172 -0.10 15.80 1.49
CA HIS A 172 -1.06 16.72 2.09
C HIS A 172 -0.38 17.94 2.71
N SER A 173 0.42 17.72 3.74
CA SER A 173 0.89 18.78 4.62
C SER A 173 2.23 19.37 4.21
N GLY A 174 2.99 18.67 3.36
CA GLY A 174 4.38 19.03 3.07
C GLY A 174 5.25 18.99 4.33
N GLY A 175 6.31 19.80 4.32
CA GLY A 175 7.23 19.97 5.45
C GLY A 175 8.31 18.89 5.54
N ILE A 176 9.44 19.25 6.14
CA ILE A 176 10.63 18.40 6.18
C ILE A 176 10.39 17.10 6.96
N LYS A 177 9.67 17.16 8.09
CA LYS A 177 9.41 15.98 8.92
C LYS A 177 8.68 14.89 8.15
N ASN A 178 7.62 15.27 7.42
CA ASN A 178 6.86 14.33 6.61
C ASN A 178 7.66 13.83 5.41
N MET A 179 8.50 14.67 4.80
CA MET A 179 9.41 14.26 3.72
C MET A 179 10.40 13.19 4.21
N ILE A 180 11.01 13.40 5.38
CA ILE A 180 11.95 12.45 6.00
C ILE A 180 11.23 11.13 6.29
N ILE A 181 10.05 11.17 6.92
CA ILE A 181 9.27 9.97 7.22
C ILE A 181 8.92 9.22 5.93
N ALA A 182 8.39 9.91 4.91
CA ALA A 182 8.04 9.31 3.62
C ALA A 182 9.26 8.67 2.94
N THR A 183 10.40 9.36 2.95
CA THR A 183 11.62 8.90 2.29
C THR A 183 12.22 7.70 3.03
N ILE A 184 12.39 7.78 4.35
CA ILE A 184 12.99 6.68 5.13
C ILE A 184 12.11 5.43 5.06
N SER A 185 10.80 5.58 5.24
CA SER A 185 9.88 4.43 5.18
C SER A 185 9.87 3.78 3.79
N ALA A 186 9.89 4.56 2.71
CA ALA A 186 9.99 4.03 1.35
C ALA A 186 11.37 3.41 1.05
N ALA A 187 12.47 3.99 1.57
CA ALA A 187 13.79 3.41 1.47
C ALA A 187 13.89 2.07 2.22
N LEU A 188 13.24 1.93 3.38
CA LEU A 188 13.15 0.65 4.09
C LEU A 188 12.42 -0.42 3.26
N VAL A 189 11.37 -0.06 2.51
CA VAL A 189 10.71 -1.00 1.59
C VAL A 189 11.70 -1.48 0.52
N GLY A 190 12.42 -0.55 -0.12
CA GLY A 190 13.38 -0.92 -1.17
C GLY A 190 14.62 -1.67 -0.67
N LEU A 191 15.12 -1.33 0.51
CA LEU A 191 16.19 -2.07 1.17
C LEU A 191 15.72 -3.43 1.72
N THR A 192 14.41 -3.68 1.81
CA THR A 192 13.90 -5.04 2.08
C THR A 192 13.90 -5.88 0.81
N SER A 193 13.41 -5.31 -0.31
CA SER A 193 13.39 -5.98 -1.61
C SER A 193 13.27 -4.97 -2.76
N PRO A 194 14.08 -5.09 -3.84
CA PRO A 194 13.90 -4.31 -5.07
C PRO A 194 12.52 -4.50 -5.70
N PHE A 195 11.98 -5.72 -5.67
CA PHE A 195 10.61 -6.00 -6.12
C PHE A 195 9.59 -5.28 -5.24
N GLY A 196 9.84 -5.25 -3.93
CA GLY A 196 9.08 -4.42 -2.99
C GLY A 196 9.05 -2.95 -3.38
N PHE A 197 10.17 -2.40 -3.86
CA PHE A 197 10.25 -1.02 -4.33
C PHE A 197 9.46 -0.77 -5.62
N VAL A 198 9.49 -1.72 -6.56
CA VAL A 198 8.66 -1.65 -7.79
C VAL A 198 7.18 -1.64 -7.41
N THR A 199 6.75 -2.58 -6.58
CA THR A 199 5.38 -2.64 -6.09
C THR A 199 5.00 -1.36 -5.33
N TYR A 200 5.87 -0.86 -4.44
CA TYR A 200 5.66 0.42 -3.75
C TYR A 200 5.47 1.56 -4.75
N SER A 201 6.28 1.62 -5.80
CA SER A 201 6.21 2.68 -6.81
C SER A 201 4.85 2.68 -7.54
N ILE A 202 4.27 1.50 -7.81
CA ILE A 202 2.93 1.37 -8.38
C ILE A 202 1.87 1.91 -7.41
N PHE A 203 1.86 1.42 -6.17
CA PHE A 203 0.91 1.89 -5.15
C PHE A 203 1.06 3.41 -4.89
N ALA A 204 2.29 3.90 -4.78
CA ALA A 204 2.62 5.30 -4.55
C ALA A 204 2.22 6.20 -5.72
N SER A 205 2.38 5.72 -6.96
CA SER A 205 1.96 6.45 -8.16
C SER A 205 0.44 6.59 -8.23
N ILE A 206 -0.30 5.50 -8.04
CA ILE A 206 -1.78 5.53 -8.00
C ILE A 206 -2.27 6.40 -6.83
N THR A 207 -1.62 6.30 -5.67
CA THR A 207 -1.94 7.13 -4.50
C THR A 207 -1.72 8.61 -4.78
N THR A 208 -0.57 8.97 -5.36
CA THR A 208 -0.24 10.34 -5.74
C THR A 208 -1.20 10.87 -6.80
N PHE A 209 -1.55 10.05 -7.79
CA PHE A 209 -2.50 10.44 -8.83
C PHE A 209 -3.89 10.71 -8.22
N SER A 210 -4.36 9.88 -7.29
CA SER A 210 -5.60 10.14 -6.55
C SER A 210 -5.56 11.49 -5.82
N GLU A 211 -4.40 11.87 -5.28
CA GLU A 211 -4.19 13.13 -4.58
C GLU A 211 -4.13 14.33 -5.54
N VAL A 212 -3.53 14.16 -6.72
CA VAL A 212 -3.49 15.18 -7.78
C VAL A 212 -4.91 15.55 -8.23
N LEU A 213 -5.80 14.57 -8.35
CA LEU A 213 -7.23 14.77 -8.70
C LEU A 213 -8.01 15.56 -7.63
N LEU A 214 -7.50 15.64 -6.39
CA LEU A 214 -8.10 16.46 -5.33
C LEU A 214 -7.61 17.92 -5.35
N GLY A 215 -6.68 18.28 -6.24
CA GLY A 215 -6.17 19.64 -6.42
C GLY A 215 -4.70 19.78 -6.06
N THR A 216 -4.10 20.94 -6.38
CA THR A 216 -2.66 21.25 -6.21
C THR A 216 -1.72 20.27 -6.93
N GLY A 217 -2.14 19.77 -8.09
CA GLY A 217 -1.47 18.70 -8.83
C GLY A 217 0.04 18.88 -8.99
N ARG A 218 0.48 20.03 -9.51
CA ARG A 218 1.92 20.34 -9.71
C ARG A 218 2.73 20.15 -8.41
N LEU A 219 2.24 20.68 -7.29
CA LEU A 219 2.93 20.60 -6.01
C LEU A 219 3.03 19.15 -5.52
N LYS A 220 1.95 18.38 -5.63
CA LYS A 220 1.90 16.98 -5.20
C LYS A 220 2.78 16.08 -6.08
N SER A 221 2.78 16.29 -7.39
CA SER A 221 3.70 15.60 -8.31
C SER A 221 5.17 15.90 -7.99
N THR A 222 5.53 17.16 -7.76
CA THR A 222 6.91 17.52 -7.36
C THR A 222 7.30 16.85 -6.03
N ARG A 223 6.41 16.83 -5.04
CA ARG A 223 6.64 16.14 -3.75
C ARG A 223 6.87 14.65 -3.92
N PHE A 224 6.06 13.99 -4.75
CA PHE A 224 6.23 12.57 -5.05
C PHE A 224 7.57 12.28 -5.75
N ILE A 225 7.91 13.04 -6.79
CA ILE A 225 9.19 12.90 -7.51
C ILE A 225 10.37 13.10 -6.56
N ALA A 226 10.30 14.11 -5.67
CA ALA A 226 11.34 14.33 -4.67
C ALA A 226 11.52 13.13 -3.73
N VAL A 227 10.44 12.51 -3.27
CA VAL A 227 10.52 11.28 -2.45
C VAL A 227 11.17 10.15 -3.23
N ILE A 228 10.77 9.91 -4.49
CA ILE A 228 11.37 8.84 -5.31
C ILE A 228 12.88 9.06 -5.50
N ILE A 229 13.30 10.28 -5.86
CA ILE A 229 14.73 10.60 -6.03
C ILE A 229 15.50 10.35 -4.74
N LEU A 230 14.98 10.81 -3.60
CA LEU A 230 15.64 10.64 -2.32
C LEU A 230 15.68 9.17 -1.88
N VAL A 231 14.65 8.37 -2.17
CA VAL A 231 14.64 6.93 -1.88
C VAL A 231 15.71 6.19 -2.67
N VAL A 232 15.82 6.47 -3.97
CA VAL A 232 16.89 5.93 -4.83
C VAL A 232 18.25 6.34 -4.26
N GLY A 233 18.41 7.61 -3.91
CA GLY A 233 19.64 8.13 -3.33
C GLY A 233 20.03 7.45 -2.01
N LEU A 234 19.08 7.29 -1.08
CA LEU A 234 19.31 6.62 0.21
C LEU A 234 19.54 5.11 0.08
N SER A 235 19.12 4.49 -1.02
CA SER A 235 19.31 3.05 -1.26
C SER A 235 20.57 2.75 -2.10
N SER A 236 21.22 3.77 -2.65
CA SER A 236 22.33 3.64 -3.60
C SER A 236 23.60 3.02 -3.01
N PHE A 237 23.81 3.13 -1.69
CA PHE A 237 24.92 2.45 -1.02
C PHE A 237 24.83 0.92 -1.13
N TRP A 238 23.61 0.39 -1.25
CA TRP A 238 23.38 -1.06 -1.37
C TRP A 238 23.12 -1.49 -2.81
N TYR A 239 22.29 -0.74 -3.53
CA TYR A 239 22.01 -0.94 -4.95
C TYR A 239 22.81 0.11 -5.74
N ASN A 240 24.08 -0.18 -6.01
CA ASN A 240 24.95 0.76 -6.73
C ASN A 240 24.36 1.11 -8.12
N PRO A 241 24.77 2.22 -8.76
CA PRO A 241 24.22 2.59 -10.07
C PRO A 241 24.41 1.52 -11.15
N ALA A 242 25.48 0.72 -11.08
CA ALA A 242 25.70 -0.41 -11.99
C ALA A 242 24.60 -1.47 -11.88
N PHE A 243 24.07 -1.73 -10.68
CA PHE A 243 22.92 -2.61 -10.48
C PHE A 243 21.70 -2.12 -11.26
N PHE A 244 21.43 -0.81 -11.26
CA PHE A 244 20.32 -0.24 -12.03
C PHE A 244 20.56 -0.31 -13.53
N VAL A 245 21.79 -0.06 -13.99
CA VAL A 245 22.17 -0.23 -15.39
C VAL A 245 21.96 -1.67 -15.81
N TRP A 246 22.48 -2.63 -15.05
CA TRP A 246 22.31 -4.06 -15.31
C TRP A 246 20.84 -4.50 -15.28
N LEU A 247 20.03 -3.94 -14.38
CA LEU A 247 18.59 -4.23 -14.35
C LEU A 247 17.87 -3.76 -15.63
N VAL A 248 18.42 -2.77 -16.33
CA VAL A 248 17.90 -2.23 -17.60
C VAL A 248 18.54 -2.90 -18.82
N THR A 249 19.82 -3.27 -18.77
CA THR A 249 20.59 -3.75 -19.93
C THR A 249 20.93 -5.25 -19.89
N GLY A 250 20.74 -5.91 -18.75
CA GLY A 250 20.94 -7.35 -18.59
C GLY A 250 19.77 -8.17 -19.15
N PRO A 251 19.80 -9.51 -19.00
CA PRO A 251 18.75 -10.40 -19.53
C PRO A 251 17.35 -10.03 -19.04
N LEU A 252 17.25 -9.63 -17.76
CA LEU A 252 16.02 -9.13 -17.16
C LEU A 252 15.55 -7.82 -17.82
N GLY A 253 16.50 -6.93 -18.13
CA GLY A 253 16.24 -5.65 -18.78
C GLY A 253 15.79 -5.79 -20.24
N GLU A 254 16.32 -6.79 -20.96
CA GLU A 254 15.88 -7.13 -22.31
C GLU A 254 14.43 -7.64 -22.34
N GLN A 255 14.08 -8.56 -21.43
CA GLN A 255 12.70 -9.01 -21.25
C GLN A 255 11.75 -7.84 -20.97
N VAL A 256 12.25 -6.82 -20.27
CA VAL A 256 11.48 -5.63 -19.91
C VAL A 256 11.37 -4.65 -21.05
N ALA A 257 12.43 -4.44 -21.82
CA ALA A 257 12.38 -3.64 -23.02
C ALA A 257 11.35 -4.23 -24.00
N ASN A 258 11.37 -5.55 -24.17
CA ASN A 258 10.40 -6.28 -24.99
C ASN A 258 8.98 -6.14 -24.45
N THR A 259 8.80 -6.35 -23.14
CA THR A 259 7.55 -6.11 -22.42
C THR A 259 7.02 -4.69 -22.63
N ILE A 260 7.79 -3.66 -22.30
CA ILE A 260 7.42 -2.25 -22.46
C ILE A 260 7.07 -1.96 -23.91
N SER A 261 7.82 -2.49 -24.88
CA SER A 261 7.54 -2.31 -26.31
C SER A 261 6.16 -2.87 -26.70
N ASN A 262 5.76 -4.01 -26.12
CA ASN A 262 4.43 -4.61 -26.33
C ASN A 262 3.32 -3.85 -25.60
N LEU A 263 3.65 -3.15 -24.50
CA LEU A 263 2.70 -2.37 -23.70
C LEU A 263 2.49 -0.95 -24.21
N ILE A 264 3.46 -0.37 -24.91
CA ILE A 264 3.33 0.99 -25.47
C ILE A 264 2.04 1.12 -26.30
N PRO A 265 1.73 0.22 -27.26
CA PRO A 265 0.48 0.30 -28.02
C PRO A 265 -0.78 0.25 -27.14
N ILE A 266 -0.84 -0.67 -26.17
CA ILE A 266 -2.00 -0.84 -25.29
C ILE A 266 -2.15 0.35 -24.34
N SER A 267 -1.04 0.87 -23.81
CA SER A 267 -1.01 1.98 -22.85
C SER A 267 -1.42 3.30 -23.49
N ILE A 268 -1.09 3.54 -24.76
CA ILE A 268 -1.54 4.72 -25.52
C ILE A 268 -3.07 4.82 -25.56
N PHE A 269 -3.79 3.70 -25.62
CA PHE A 269 -5.26 3.71 -25.59
C PHE A 269 -5.83 3.58 -24.18
N SER A 270 -5.29 2.67 -23.37
CA SER A 270 -5.84 2.35 -22.05
C SER A 270 -5.55 3.44 -21.01
N LEU A 271 -4.38 4.07 -21.00
CA LEU A 271 -4.05 5.10 -20.01
C LEU A 271 -4.91 6.36 -20.16
N PRO A 272 -5.14 6.93 -21.36
CA PRO A 272 -6.07 8.05 -21.50
C PRO A 272 -7.49 7.67 -21.10
N VAL A 273 -7.97 6.47 -21.47
CA VAL A 273 -9.31 6.01 -21.11
C VAL A 273 -9.43 5.88 -19.58
N LEU A 274 -8.50 5.17 -18.93
CA LEU A 274 -8.45 5.03 -17.47
C LEU A 274 -8.27 6.38 -16.77
N GLY A 275 -7.47 7.28 -17.35
CA GLY A 275 -7.26 8.63 -16.85
C GLY A 275 -8.53 9.48 -16.93
N ILE A 276 -9.25 9.44 -18.06
CA ILE A 276 -10.53 10.12 -18.26
C ILE A 276 -11.60 9.53 -17.33
N PHE A 277 -11.71 8.21 -17.23
CA PHE A 277 -12.63 7.56 -16.27
C PHE A 277 -12.30 7.94 -14.84
N GLY A 278 -11.03 7.89 -14.46
CA GLY A 278 -10.55 8.32 -13.15
C GLY A 278 -10.90 9.78 -12.87
N TYR A 279 -10.66 10.66 -13.83
CA TYR A 279 -10.99 12.07 -13.75
C TYR A 279 -12.52 12.30 -13.63
N LEU A 280 -13.33 11.78 -14.54
CA LEU A 280 -14.78 12.00 -14.56
C LEU A 280 -15.48 11.45 -13.31
N LEU A 281 -15.05 10.30 -12.83
CA LEU A 281 -15.68 9.66 -11.66
C LEU A 281 -15.21 10.31 -10.35
N PHE A 282 -13.93 10.71 -10.24
CA PHE A 282 -13.30 11.03 -8.95
C PHE A 282 -12.71 12.45 -8.82
N ASP A 283 -12.70 13.28 -9.86
CA ASP A 283 -12.19 14.67 -9.79
C ASP A 283 -12.88 15.45 -8.66
N ARG A 284 -12.06 16.03 -7.78
CA ARG A 284 -12.49 16.83 -6.60
C ARG A 284 -13.47 16.12 -5.66
N LYS A 285 -13.51 14.78 -5.63
CA LYS A 285 -14.40 14.01 -4.74
C LYS A 285 -13.59 13.25 -3.66
N PRO A 286 -13.18 13.92 -2.57
CA PRO A 286 -12.36 13.29 -1.52
C PRO A 286 -13.04 12.06 -0.89
N ASN A 287 -14.37 12.06 -0.78
CA ASN A 287 -15.13 10.94 -0.22
C ASN A 287 -15.05 9.66 -1.05
N LEU A 288 -14.69 9.74 -2.34
CA LEU A 288 -14.56 8.59 -3.23
C LEU A 288 -13.11 8.12 -3.38
N GLN A 289 -12.14 8.83 -2.80
CA GLN A 289 -10.73 8.45 -2.87
C GLN A 289 -10.45 7.02 -2.39
N PRO A 290 -11.05 6.49 -1.30
CA PRO A 290 -10.78 5.12 -0.87
C PRO A 290 -11.22 4.10 -1.92
N LEU A 291 -12.36 4.35 -2.57
CA LEU A 291 -12.86 3.53 -3.67
C LEU A 291 -11.98 3.64 -4.90
N PHE A 292 -11.49 4.85 -5.21
CA PHE A 292 -10.52 5.08 -6.29
C PHE A 292 -9.28 4.20 -6.08
N LEU A 293 -8.66 4.31 -4.91
CA LEU A 293 -7.45 3.53 -4.58
C LEU A 293 -7.72 2.03 -4.67
N ALA A 294 -8.80 1.56 -4.07
CA ALA A 294 -9.18 0.14 -4.11
C ALA A 294 -9.31 -0.37 -5.56
N PHE A 295 -10.02 0.37 -6.39
CA PHE A 295 -10.30 -0.01 -7.77
C PHE A 295 -9.05 0.02 -8.64
N PHE A 296 -8.27 1.10 -8.59
CA PHE A 296 -7.06 1.23 -9.41
C PHE A 296 -5.92 0.32 -8.95
N PHE A 297 -5.77 0.05 -7.65
CA PHE A 297 -4.85 -0.99 -7.19
C PHE A 297 -5.28 -2.36 -7.73
N THR A 298 -6.57 -2.69 -7.63
CA THR A 298 -7.09 -3.98 -8.12
C THR A 298 -6.88 -4.13 -9.62
N ILE A 299 -7.20 -3.10 -10.41
CA ILE A 299 -6.97 -3.12 -11.86
C ILE A 299 -5.48 -3.30 -12.17
N ALA A 300 -4.60 -2.52 -11.53
CA ALA A 300 -3.17 -2.59 -11.80
C ALA A 300 -2.62 -4.01 -11.57
N PHE A 301 -2.90 -4.62 -10.42
CA PHE A 301 -2.39 -5.97 -10.12
C PHE A 301 -3.12 -7.08 -10.88
N THR A 302 -4.41 -6.89 -11.21
CA THR A 302 -5.13 -7.80 -12.12
C THR A 302 -4.50 -7.79 -13.51
N MET A 303 -4.21 -6.60 -14.07
CA MET A 303 -3.52 -6.49 -15.35
C MET A 303 -2.15 -7.14 -15.31
N ILE A 304 -1.38 -6.91 -14.24
CA ILE A 304 -0.06 -7.54 -14.08
C ILE A 304 -0.16 -9.07 -14.02
N ILE A 305 -1.16 -9.63 -13.33
CA ILE A 305 -1.31 -11.09 -13.21
C ILE A 305 -1.79 -11.72 -14.53
N PHE A 306 -2.79 -11.13 -15.19
CA PHE A 306 -3.41 -11.73 -16.37
C PHE A 306 -2.71 -11.40 -17.69
N ALA A 307 -2.09 -10.23 -17.80
CA ALA A 307 -1.26 -9.87 -18.95
C ALA A 307 0.22 -10.26 -18.76
N GLY A 308 0.56 -10.86 -17.61
CA GLY A 308 1.92 -10.94 -17.08
C GLY A 308 2.88 -11.89 -17.78
N THR A 309 2.49 -12.61 -18.82
CA THR A 309 3.46 -13.22 -19.73
C THR A 309 4.08 -12.11 -20.60
N GLY A 310 4.90 -11.27 -19.97
CA GLY A 310 5.56 -10.11 -20.57
C GLY A 310 5.01 -8.73 -20.18
N PHE A 311 4.49 -8.52 -18.95
CA PHE A 311 4.09 -7.19 -18.43
C PHE A 311 5.02 -6.66 -17.32
N VAL A 312 5.68 -7.55 -16.56
CA VAL A 312 6.59 -7.17 -15.46
C VAL A 312 7.79 -8.12 -15.41
N PHE A 313 8.91 -7.62 -14.87
CA PHE A 313 10.21 -8.29 -14.63
C PHE A 313 10.17 -9.65 -13.89
N SER A 314 8.99 -10.20 -13.59
CA SER A 314 8.86 -11.42 -12.80
C SER A 314 7.56 -12.18 -13.06
N HIS A 315 7.55 -13.47 -12.73
CA HIS A 315 6.42 -14.36 -12.95
C HIS A 315 5.11 -13.78 -12.36
N PRO A 316 3.98 -13.83 -13.10
CA PRO A 316 2.74 -13.13 -12.71
C PRO A 316 2.22 -13.52 -11.33
N SER A 317 2.44 -14.78 -10.92
CA SER A 317 2.00 -15.29 -9.62
C SER A 317 2.61 -14.55 -8.43
N ARG A 318 3.71 -13.80 -8.60
CA ARG A 318 4.30 -13.02 -7.50
C ARG A 318 3.39 -11.90 -7.02
N TYR A 319 2.63 -11.31 -7.94
CA TYR A 319 1.75 -10.18 -7.65
C TYR A 319 0.40 -10.59 -7.07
N LEU A 320 0.16 -11.89 -6.86
CA LEU A 320 -1.06 -12.40 -6.24
C LEU A 320 -1.26 -11.79 -4.86
N THR A 321 -0.19 -11.62 -4.07
CA THR A 321 -0.31 -11.00 -2.75
C THR A 321 -0.86 -9.58 -2.85
N GLU A 322 -0.33 -8.75 -3.75
CA GLU A 322 -0.79 -7.39 -3.98
C GLU A 322 -2.22 -7.34 -4.47
N LEU A 323 -2.62 -8.27 -5.34
CA LEU A 323 -4.00 -8.43 -5.73
C LEU A 323 -4.87 -8.73 -4.50
N GLY A 324 -4.48 -9.65 -3.63
CA GLY A 324 -5.20 -9.93 -2.38
C GLY A 324 -5.33 -8.73 -1.46
N ILE A 325 -4.27 -7.92 -1.34
CA ILE A 325 -4.29 -6.66 -0.57
C ILE A 325 -5.34 -5.71 -1.18
N SER A 326 -5.27 -5.45 -2.48
CA SER A 326 -6.18 -4.54 -3.17
C SER A 326 -7.65 -5.02 -3.14
N LEU A 327 -7.90 -6.31 -3.33
CA LEU A 327 -9.22 -6.93 -3.22
C LEU A 327 -9.77 -6.84 -1.80
N ALA A 328 -8.95 -7.02 -0.77
CA ALA A 328 -9.39 -6.85 0.62
C ALA A 328 -9.93 -5.43 0.89
N LEU A 329 -9.30 -4.40 0.31
CA LEU A 329 -9.82 -3.04 0.39
C LEU A 329 -11.13 -2.89 -0.40
N LEU A 330 -11.19 -3.38 -1.64
CA LEU A 330 -12.37 -3.24 -2.49
C LEU A 330 -13.60 -3.93 -1.88
N VAL A 331 -13.43 -5.18 -1.44
CA VAL A 331 -14.49 -6.00 -0.82
C VAL A 331 -14.93 -5.38 0.51
N SER A 332 -14.00 -4.90 1.34
CA SER A 332 -14.38 -4.22 2.59
C SER A 332 -15.22 -2.97 2.31
N ILE A 333 -14.82 -2.10 1.38
CA ILE A 333 -15.62 -0.93 0.97
C ILE A 333 -17.00 -1.36 0.46
N ALA A 334 -17.09 -2.43 -0.34
CA ALA A 334 -18.34 -2.95 -0.85
C ALA A 334 -19.28 -3.45 0.26
N ILE A 335 -18.79 -4.27 1.20
CA ILE A 335 -19.58 -4.79 2.33
C ILE A 335 -20.15 -3.62 3.15
N VAL A 336 -19.30 -2.67 3.53
CA VAL A 336 -19.74 -1.51 4.32
C VAL A 336 -20.71 -0.65 3.53
N GLY A 337 -20.43 -0.39 2.25
CA GLY A 337 -21.28 0.41 1.38
C GLY A 337 -22.66 -0.21 1.14
N ILE A 338 -22.74 -1.54 0.99
CA ILE A 338 -24.01 -2.28 0.90
C ILE A 338 -24.79 -2.15 2.21
N SER A 339 -24.13 -2.40 3.35
CA SER A 339 -24.77 -2.24 4.67
C SER A 339 -25.34 -0.83 4.83
N ASP A 340 -24.57 0.21 4.52
CA ASP A 340 -25.04 1.60 4.66
C ASP A 340 -26.24 1.87 3.77
N LYS A 341 -26.20 1.45 2.49
CA LYS A 341 -27.34 1.61 1.57
C LYS A 341 -28.62 0.95 2.12
N VAL A 342 -28.49 -0.25 2.68
CA VAL A 342 -29.61 -0.98 3.29
C VAL A 342 -30.16 -0.25 4.52
N LYS A 343 -29.30 0.34 5.36
CA LYS A 343 -29.73 1.12 6.53
C LYS A 343 -30.62 2.30 6.17
N PHE A 344 -30.35 2.95 5.03
CA PHE A 344 -31.06 4.15 4.59
C PHE A 344 -32.23 3.87 3.62
N MET A 345 -32.46 2.62 3.24
CA MET A 345 -33.66 2.25 2.49
C MET A 345 -34.88 2.44 3.39
N LYS A 346 -35.77 3.36 3.02
CA LYS A 346 -37.11 3.45 3.62
C LYS A 346 -37.86 2.17 3.27
N ALA A 347 -37.90 1.22 4.20
CA ALA A 347 -38.69 0.01 4.08
C ALA A 347 -40.16 0.42 3.95
N ARG A 348 -40.69 0.45 2.72
CA ARG A 348 -42.12 0.57 2.46
C ARG A 348 -42.76 -0.76 2.88
N GLY A 349 -43.27 -0.82 4.11
CA GLY A 349 -44.16 -1.90 4.58
C GLY A 349 -43.49 -3.20 5.05
N GLY A 350 -42.18 -3.24 5.29
CA GLY A 350 -41.50 -4.44 5.80
C GLY A 350 -41.49 -4.53 7.33
N LEU A 351 -41.60 -5.74 7.88
CA LEU A 351 -41.54 -6.06 9.33
C LEU A 351 -40.20 -5.65 10.00
N ILE A 352 -39.12 -5.54 9.22
CA ILE A 352 -37.77 -5.25 9.73
C ILE A 352 -37.32 -3.87 9.27
N LYS A 353 -36.91 -3.03 10.23
CA LYS A 353 -36.33 -1.71 9.95
C LYS A 353 -35.00 -1.87 9.20
N GLY A 354 -34.76 -1.06 8.16
CA GLY A 354 -33.52 -1.11 7.37
C GLY A 354 -32.24 -0.98 8.21
N GLU A 355 -32.29 -0.22 9.30
CA GLU A 355 -31.20 -0.10 10.27
C GLU A 355 -30.79 -1.44 10.90
N VAL A 356 -31.78 -2.26 11.27
CA VAL A 356 -31.56 -3.60 11.85
C VAL A 356 -30.97 -4.52 10.79
N LEU A 357 -31.51 -4.51 9.58
CA LEU A 357 -31.01 -5.34 8.48
C LEU A 357 -29.55 -5.00 8.13
N GLY A 358 -29.20 -3.71 8.05
CA GLY A 358 -27.82 -3.31 7.79
C GLY A 358 -26.87 -3.70 8.92
N ASN A 359 -27.30 -3.66 10.18
CA ASN A 359 -26.49 -4.17 11.30
C ASN A 359 -26.33 -5.69 11.26
N ILE A 360 -27.38 -6.43 10.86
CA ILE A 360 -27.32 -7.88 10.65
C ILE A 360 -26.26 -8.20 9.59
N ILE A 361 -26.23 -7.47 8.46
CA ILE A 361 -25.21 -7.66 7.41
C ILE A 361 -23.80 -7.50 7.96
N ILE A 362 -23.54 -6.47 8.77
CA ILE A 362 -22.22 -6.25 9.36
C ILE A 362 -21.85 -7.38 10.34
N VAL A 363 -22.75 -7.73 11.25
CA VAL A 363 -22.46 -8.76 12.26
C VAL A 363 -22.30 -10.13 11.62
N SER A 364 -23.16 -10.49 10.66
CA SER A 364 -23.05 -11.76 9.94
C SER A 364 -21.78 -11.84 9.11
N SER A 365 -21.40 -10.76 8.41
CA SER A 365 -20.15 -10.70 7.65
C SER A 365 -18.94 -10.83 8.57
N PHE A 366 -18.95 -10.17 9.74
CA PHE A 366 -17.87 -10.27 10.73
C PHE A 366 -17.73 -11.71 11.26
N LEU A 367 -18.83 -12.33 11.67
CA LEU A 367 -18.84 -13.70 12.18
C LEU A 367 -18.42 -14.71 11.10
N LEU A 368 -18.91 -14.54 9.86
CA LEU A 368 -18.53 -15.39 8.74
C LEU A 368 -17.03 -15.28 8.45
N LEU A 369 -16.48 -14.06 8.37
CA LEU A 369 -15.04 -13.87 8.14
C LEU A 369 -14.21 -14.47 9.27
N PHE A 370 -14.64 -14.32 10.52
CA PHE A 370 -13.98 -14.94 11.67
C PHE A 370 -13.97 -16.48 11.54
N LEU A 371 -15.13 -17.07 11.25
CA LEU A 371 -15.28 -18.51 11.08
C LEU A 371 -14.43 -19.03 9.91
N CYS A 372 -14.42 -18.32 8.77
CA CYS A 372 -13.56 -18.66 7.63
C CYS A 372 -12.07 -18.60 7.97
N ASN A 373 -11.63 -17.64 8.80
CA ASN A 373 -10.25 -17.58 9.28
C ASN A 373 -9.93 -18.82 10.13
N VAL A 374 -10.76 -19.16 11.12
CA VAL A 374 -10.51 -20.28 12.03
C VAL A 374 -10.54 -21.64 11.30
N ILE A 375 -11.60 -21.90 10.52
CA ILE A 375 -11.78 -23.18 9.82
C ILE A 375 -10.78 -23.35 8.68
N GLY A 376 -10.49 -22.27 7.94
CA GLY A 376 -9.62 -22.34 6.79
C GLY A 376 -8.13 -22.53 7.12
N ARG A 377 -7.74 -22.56 8.40
CA ARG A 377 -6.35 -22.74 8.83
C ARG A 377 -5.69 -23.96 8.21
N GLU A 378 -6.39 -25.08 8.09
CA GLU A 378 -5.85 -26.33 7.53
C GLU A 378 -5.36 -26.14 6.08
N SER A 379 -6.02 -25.27 5.30
CA SER A 379 -5.61 -25.00 3.92
C SER A 379 -4.28 -24.24 3.81
N LEU A 380 -3.76 -23.67 4.91
CA LEU A 380 -2.42 -23.06 4.95
C LEU A 380 -1.30 -24.10 5.03
N LEU A 381 -1.63 -25.33 5.43
CA LEU A 381 -0.66 -26.43 5.55
C LEU A 381 -0.50 -27.21 4.25
N GLU A 382 -1.42 -27.04 3.31
CA GLU A 382 -1.32 -27.60 1.95
C GLU A 382 -0.21 -26.89 1.17
N GLN A 383 0.83 -27.62 0.79
CA GLN A 383 1.97 -27.05 0.07
C GLN A 383 1.67 -26.96 -1.43
N ASN A 384 1.42 -25.75 -1.92
CA ASN A 384 1.58 -25.42 -3.34
C ASN A 384 2.74 -24.44 -3.49
N VAL A 385 3.75 -24.81 -4.28
CA VAL A 385 4.90 -23.94 -4.54
C VAL A 385 4.50 -22.88 -5.57
N LEU A 386 4.17 -21.67 -5.11
CA LEU A 386 3.95 -20.51 -5.97
C LEU A 386 5.24 -19.69 -6.13
N GLY A 387 5.48 -19.17 -7.35
CA GLY A 387 6.53 -18.17 -7.59
C GLY A 387 7.88 -18.69 -8.09
N VAL A 388 7.93 -19.88 -8.72
CA VAL A 388 9.13 -20.40 -9.38
C VAL A 388 9.53 -19.48 -10.54
N TRP A 389 10.83 -19.20 -10.66
CA TRP A 389 11.39 -18.51 -11.81
C TRP A 389 11.38 -19.44 -13.01
N ASP A 390 10.84 -18.97 -14.13
CA ASP A 390 11.31 -19.48 -15.42
C ASP A 390 12.63 -18.73 -15.71
N GLU A 391 13.73 -19.49 -15.72
CA GLU A 391 14.98 -19.21 -16.45
C GLU A 391 16.05 -18.25 -15.86
N ILE A 392 15.82 -17.50 -14.76
CA ILE A 392 16.88 -16.65 -14.13
C ILE A 392 17.00 -16.95 -12.64
N ASP A 393 18.14 -17.49 -12.19
CA ASP A 393 18.41 -17.71 -10.77
C ASP A 393 18.64 -16.37 -10.05
N LYS A 394 18.07 -16.18 -8.85
CA LYS A 394 18.34 -15.02 -7.98
C LYS A 394 19.86 -14.85 -7.74
N GLY A 395 20.60 -15.96 -7.84
CA GLY A 395 22.05 -16.06 -8.02
C GLY A 395 22.66 -14.97 -8.87
N GLU A 396 22.14 -14.82 -10.09
CA GLU A 396 22.79 -14.04 -11.12
C GLU A 396 22.78 -12.54 -10.82
N ILE A 397 21.71 -12.06 -10.19
CA ILE A 397 21.59 -10.67 -9.73
C ILE A 397 22.69 -10.32 -8.73
N TRP A 398 23.02 -11.26 -7.83
CA TRP A 398 24.01 -11.04 -6.78
C TRP A 398 25.44 -11.26 -7.27
N VAL A 399 25.67 -12.30 -8.06
CA VAL A 399 26.96 -12.53 -8.74
C VAL A 399 27.30 -11.32 -9.61
N ALA A 400 26.32 -10.75 -10.32
CA ALA A 400 26.50 -9.50 -11.06
C ALA A 400 26.85 -8.33 -10.12
N LYS A 401 26.19 -8.20 -8.96
CA LYS A 401 26.53 -7.16 -7.98
C LYS A 401 27.98 -7.27 -7.48
N GLU A 402 28.42 -8.46 -7.09
CA GLU A 402 29.78 -8.68 -6.60
C GLU A 402 30.83 -8.47 -7.70
N SER A 403 30.44 -8.64 -8.98
CA SER A 403 31.29 -8.36 -10.13
C SER A 403 31.44 -6.85 -10.43
N PHE A 404 30.59 -5.99 -9.88
CA PHE A 404 30.70 -4.56 -10.11
C PHE A 404 31.92 -4.00 -9.38
N GLY A 405 32.91 -3.55 -10.16
CA GLY A 405 34.16 -3.04 -9.64
C GLY A 405 34.00 -1.95 -8.57
N ILE A 406 35.03 -1.83 -7.73
CA ILE A 406 35.08 -0.97 -6.53
C ILE A 406 34.60 0.48 -6.79
N GLY A 407 34.84 1.03 -7.98
CA GLY A 407 34.39 2.38 -8.36
C GLY A 407 32.87 2.59 -8.29
N TRP A 408 32.07 1.59 -8.67
CA TRP A 408 30.60 1.69 -8.60
C TRP A 408 30.09 1.70 -7.16
N THR A 409 30.77 0.96 -6.29
CA THR A 409 30.48 0.95 -4.86
C THR A 409 30.77 2.32 -4.22
N TYR A 410 31.91 2.95 -4.54
CA TYR A 410 32.19 4.32 -4.11
C TYR A 410 31.16 5.32 -4.61
N LEU A 411 30.76 5.22 -5.88
CA LEU A 411 29.72 6.08 -6.45
C LEU A 411 28.38 5.92 -5.70
N GLY A 412 27.99 4.69 -5.38
CA GLY A 412 26.81 4.39 -4.57
C GLY A 412 26.86 5.08 -3.20
N TYR A 413 27.99 4.97 -2.48
CA TYR A 413 28.20 5.66 -1.21
C TYR A 413 28.19 7.18 -1.35
N SER A 414 28.79 7.73 -2.39
CA SER A 414 28.77 9.18 -2.66
C SER A 414 27.36 9.71 -2.90
N ILE A 415 26.54 8.99 -3.67
CA ILE A 415 25.13 9.36 -3.92
C ILE A 415 24.32 9.34 -2.62
N THR A 416 24.48 8.29 -1.80
CA THR A 416 23.81 8.20 -0.50
C THR A 416 24.25 9.33 0.44
N CYS A 417 25.54 9.63 0.51
CA CYS A 417 26.07 10.75 1.30
C CYS A 417 25.51 12.10 0.83
N ALA A 418 25.52 12.36 -0.48
CA ALA A 418 24.94 13.58 -1.06
C ALA A 418 23.44 13.72 -0.74
N SER A 419 22.69 12.60 -0.78
CA SER A 419 21.26 12.57 -0.45
C SER A 419 21.02 12.90 1.03
N LEU A 420 21.83 12.34 1.94
CA LEU A 420 21.77 12.63 3.37
C LEU A 420 22.11 14.10 3.67
N ILE A 421 23.15 14.65 3.03
CA ILE A 421 23.52 16.06 3.14
C ILE A 421 22.37 16.95 2.64
N GLY A 422 21.78 16.61 1.49
CA GLY A 422 20.63 17.32 0.93
C GLY A 422 19.43 17.36 1.88
N ILE A 423 19.07 16.22 2.46
CA ILE A 423 17.98 16.13 3.46
C ILE A 423 18.31 16.98 4.69
N THR A 424 19.53 16.88 5.20
CA THR A 424 19.99 17.62 6.39
C THR A 424 19.95 19.12 6.15
N PHE A 425 20.47 19.58 5.01
CA PHE A 425 20.47 20.99 4.61
C PHE A 425 19.04 21.54 4.47
N MET A 426 18.13 20.80 3.83
CA MET A 426 16.73 21.18 3.75
C MET A 426 16.08 21.28 5.13
N GLY A 427 16.43 20.39 6.05
CA GLY A 427 15.95 20.43 7.44
C GLY A 427 16.42 21.66 8.21
N LEU A 428 17.71 21.99 8.13
CA LEU A 428 18.27 23.19 8.77
C LEU A 428 17.63 24.47 8.23
N LYS A 429 17.48 24.58 6.90
CA LYS A 429 16.84 25.76 6.28
C LYS A 429 15.38 25.93 6.72
N ALA A 430 14.64 24.85 6.87
CA ALA A 430 13.26 24.88 7.34
C ALA A 430 13.14 25.38 8.79
N ASP A 431 14.06 24.95 9.68
CA ASP A 431 14.07 25.38 11.09
C ASP A 431 14.40 26.88 11.22
N VAL A 432 15.42 27.36 10.49
CA VAL A 432 15.79 28.78 10.47
C VAL A 432 14.65 29.65 9.96
N GLY A 433 13.97 29.24 8.88
CA GLY A 433 12.81 29.97 8.35
C GLY A 433 11.61 30.00 9.31
N GLY A 434 11.40 28.93 10.07
CA GLY A 434 10.37 28.86 11.11
C GLY A 434 10.64 29.81 12.27
N ARG A 435 11.88 29.85 12.78
CA ARG A 435 12.29 30.75 13.86
C ARG A 435 12.16 32.22 13.48
N LYS A 436 12.52 32.59 12.24
CA LYS A 436 12.40 33.97 11.76
C LYS A 436 10.94 34.45 11.75
N LYS A 437 10.00 33.62 11.26
CA LYS A 437 8.56 33.94 11.28
C LYS A 437 7.99 34.05 12.69
N SER A 438 8.43 33.19 13.61
CA SER A 438 8.01 33.26 15.02
C SER A 438 8.48 34.55 15.70
N ASN A 439 9.70 34.99 15.41
CA ASN A 439 10.26 36.22 15.96
C ASN A 439 9.63 37.48 15.36
N GLU A 440 9.19 37.44 14.09
CA GLU A 440 8.42 38.53 13.47
C GLU A 440 7.00 38.60 14.04
N ALA A 441 6.35 37.45 14.27
CA ALA A 441 5.01 37.39 14.88
C ALA A 441 5.00 37.82 16.36
N ALA A 442 6.11 37.67 17.09
CA ALA A 442 6.23 38.12 18.48
C ALA A 442 6.53 39.63 18.61
N LYS A 443 6.81 40.33 17.50
CA LYS A 443 7.05 41.77 17.46
C LYS A 443 5.81 42.58 17.05
N VAL A 444 4.72 41.90 16.69
CA VAL A 444 3.39 42.47 16.42
C VAL A 444 2.52 42.20 17.64
#